data_AF-A0A7C5AAG2-F1
#
_entry.id   AF-A0A7C5AAG2-F1
#
_cell.length_a   1.000
_cell.length_b   1.000
_cell.length_c   1.000
_cell.angle_alpha   90.00
_cell.angle_beta   90.00
_cell.angle_gamma   90.00
#
_symmetry.space_group_name_H-M   'P 1'
#
loop_
_entity.id
_entity.type
_entity.pdbx_description
1 polymer ?
#
loop_
_entity_poly.entity_id
_entity_poly.type
_entity_poly.pdbx_seq_one_letter_code
_entity_poly.pdbx_strand_id
1 'polypeptide(L)'
;MTRSGSGSGNYAGWGVFLIKPSRHATDLSGYSELRFWVKTPVNLKVEVQDANNRKAARYISSHGWNGQNVWQEIVIPAARFSSADMRRIFGVFLITAESPDVVFYVDNVRWV
;
A
#
# COMPACT_ATOMS: atom_id res chain seq x y z
N MET A 1 -28.84 11.82 -3.65
CA MET A 1 -27.53 11.44 -3.08
C MET A 1 -26.46 11.96 -4.03
N THR A 2 -25.89 13.13 -3.76
CA THR A 2 -24.79 13.71 -4.53
C THR A 2 -23.49 13.03 -4.11
N ARG A 3 -22.83 12.33 -5.03
CA ARG A 3 -21.53 11.69 -4.79
C ARG A 3 -20.46 12.77 -4.74
N SER A 4 -19.71 12.85 -3.64
CA SER A 4 -18.47 13.63 -3.60
C SER A 4 -17.42 12.91 -4.47
N GLY A 5 -16.91 13.58 -5.52
CA GLY A 5 -15.83 13.04 -6.36
C GLY A 5 -16.03 13.21 -7.87
N SER A 6 -16.40 14.41 -8.35
CA SER A 6 -16.51 14.71 -9.79
C SER A 6 -15.23 15.28 -10.42
N GLY A 7 -14.10 15.24 -9.71
CA GLY A 7 -12.80 15.66 -10.23
C GLY A 7 -11.99 14.49 -10.80
N SER A 8 -11.11 14.75 -11.77
CA SER A 8 -10.06 13.81 -12.16
C SER A 8 -9.16 13.54 -10.95
N GLY A 9 -9.10 12.30 -10.47
CA GLY A 9 -8.32 11.91 -9.28
C GLY A 9 -9.19 11.40 -8.12
N ASN A 10 -10.03 10.40 -8.38
CA ASN A 10 -10.77 9.71 -7.34
C ASN A 10 -9.88 8.65 -6.71
N TYR A 11 -9.69 8.76 -5.39
CA TYR A 11 -8.85 7.85 -4.60
C TYR A 11 -9.70 7.16 -3.55
N ALA A 12 -9.59 5.84 -3.48
CA ALA A 12 -10.12 5.04 -2.38
C ALA A 12 -8.98 4.23 -1.79
N GLY A 13 -8.75 4.31 -0.49
CA GLY A 13 -7.61 3.66 0.13
C GLY A 13 -7.62 3.67 1.63
N TRP A 14 -6.81 2.81 2.22
CA TRP A 14 -6.58 2.78 3.66
C TRP A 14 -5.17 2.23 3.93
N GLY A 15 -4.65 2.55 5.11
CA GLY A 15 -3.30 2.18 5.50
C GLY A 15 -3.14 2.27 7.01
N VAL A 16 -2.02 1.72 7.49
CA VAL A 16 -1.66 1.77 8.91
C VAL A 16 -0.49 2.71 9.09
N PHE A 17 -0.65 3.66 10.01
CA PHE A 17 0.34 4.68 10.35
C PHE A 17 0.62 4.64 11.85
N LEU A 18 1.89 4.76 12.23
CA LEU A 18 2.34 4.66 13.61
C LEU A 18 2.40 6.07 14.25
N ILE A 19 1.28 6.53 14.81
CA ILE A 19 1.04 7.97 15.08
C ILE A 19 1.38 8.43 16.52
N LYS A 20 1.54 7.54 17.52
CA LYS A 20 1.81 7.96 18.91
C LYS A 20 2.75 7.05 19.72
N PRO A 21 3.69 7.63 20.50
CA PRO A 21 4.21 9.01 20.39
C PRO A 21 4.92 9.30 19.05
N SER A 22 5.18 10.58 18.75
CA SER A 22 5.72 11.15 17.50
C SER A 22 7.13 10.69 17.08
N ARG A 23 7.66 9.62 17.70
CA ARG A 23 8.96 9.00 17.43
C ARG A 23 8.87 7.60 16.84
N HIS A 24 7.66 7.01 16.72
CA HIS A 24 7.50 5.63 16.26
C HIS A 24 7.55 5.53 14.74
N ALA A 25 8.77 5.59 14.26
CA ALA A 25 9.15 4.82 13.10
C ALA A 25 9.50 3.40 13.59
N THR A 26 9.06 2.37 12.87
CA THR A 26 9.49 1.00 13.12
C THR A 26 10.59 0.62 12.14
N ASP A 27 11.50 -0.24 12.58
CA ASP A 27 12.50 -0.82 11.71
C ASP A 27 11.87 -2.00 10.95
N LEU A 28 11.77 -1.87 9.63
CA LEU A 28 11.35 -2.92 8.72
C LEU A 28 12.51 -3.46 7.86
N SER A 29 13.74 -2.99 8.08
CA SER A 29 14.90 -3.36 7.26
C SER A 29 15.32 -4.83 7.39
N GLY A 30 14.87 -5.51 8.45
CA GLY A 30 15.06 -6.95 8.64
C GLY A 30 14.03 -7.84 7.94
N TYR A 31 12.95 -7.27 7.40
CA TYR A 31 11.93 -8.04 6.67
C TYR A 31 12.30 -8.19 5.20
N SER A 32 11.95 -9.32 4.63
CA SER A 32 12.21 -9.66 3.24
C SER A 32 11.18 -9.06 2.28
N GLU A 33 9.91 -8.96 2.70
CA GLU A 33 8.82 -8.54 1.81
C GLU A 33 7.54 -8.14 2.55
N LEU A 34 6.69 -7.39 1.84
CA LEU A 34 5.30 -7.13 2.20
C LEU A 34 4.39 -8.12 1.45
N ARG A 35 3.58 -8.88 2.18
CA ARG A 35 2.57 -9.79 1.63
C ARG A 35 1.17 -9.37 2.03
N PHE A 36 0.22 -9.54 1.13
CA PHE A 36 -1.20 -9.36 1.41
C PHE A 36 -2.05 -10.06 0.36
N TRP A 37 -3.25 -10.47 0.75
CA TRP A 37 -4.28 -10.92 -0.19
C TRP A 37 -5.07 -9.74 -0.71
N VAL A 38 -5.40 -9.76 -2.00
CA VAL A 38 -6.23 -8.73 -2.62
C VAL A 38 -7.27 -9.35 -3.55
N LYS A 39 -8.46 -8.74 -3.60
CA LYS A 39 -9.47 -8.94 -4.64
C LYS A 39 -9.87 -7.57 -5.16
N THR A 40 -9.45 -7.24 -6.39
CA THR A 40 -9.61 -5.91 -6.98
C THR A 40 -9.80 -5.99 -8.49
N PRO A 41 -10.68 -5.15 -9.08
CA PRO A 41 -10.81 -5.01 -10.54
C PRO A 41 -9.79 -4.02 -11.14
N VAL A 42 -8.99 -3.33 -10.33
CA VAL A 42 -8.05 -2.30 -10.78
C VAL A 42 -6.66 -2.50 -10.19
N ASN A 43 -5.66 -1.94 -10.87
CA ASN A 43 -4.30 -1.91 -10.38
C ASN A 43 -4.20 -0.98 -9.16
N LEU A 44 -3.83 -1.54 -8.01
CA LEU A 44 -3.67 -0.79 -6.78
C LEU A 44 -2.24 -0.28 -6.64
N LYS A 45 -2.11 0.93 -6.11
CA LYS A 45 -0.85 1.51 -5.61
C LYS A 45 -0.66 1.11 -4.15
N VAL A 46 0.54 0.67 -3.81
CA VAL A 46 0.97 0.29 -2.47
C VAL A 46 2.15 1.16 -2.08
N GLU A 47 2.03 1.88 -0.97
CA GLU A 47 3.05 2.82 -0.51
C GLU A 47 3.53 2.47 0.89
N VAL A 48 4.81 2.69 1.16
CA VAL A 48 5.33 2.86 2.52
C VAL A 48 5.82 4.30 2.68
N GLN A 49 5.82 4.80 3.92
CA GLN A 49 6.28 6.15 4.23
C GLN A 49 7.30 6.12 5.37
N ASP A 50 8.48 6.70 5.15
CA ASP A 50 9.48 6.85 6.20
C ASP A 50 9.21 8.08 7.09
N ALA A 51 9.94 8.17 8.19
CA ALA A 51 9.84 9.26 9.16
C ALA A 51 10.30 10.63 8.61
N ASN A 52 10.94 10.65 7.43
CA ASN A 52 11.33 11.87 6.72
C ASN A 52 10.29 12.26 5.64
N ASN A 53 9.09 11.68 5.70
CA ASN A 53 8.01 11.86 4.73
C ASN A 53 8.34 11.41 3.29
N ARG A 54 9.36 10.57 3.09
CA ARG A 54 9.60 9.96 1.79
C ARG A 54 8.63 8.80 1.61
N LYS A 55 7.97 8.77 0.45
CA LYS A 55 7.09 7.67 0.05
C LYS A 55 7.77 6.79 -0.98
N ALA A 56 7.68 5.48 -0.80
CA ALA A 56 8.06 4.51 -1.81
C ALA A 56 6.80 3.79 -2.30
N ALA A 57 6.41 4.06 -3.54
CA ALA A 57 5.17 3.56 -4.14
C ALA A 57 5.43 2.44 -5.14
N ARG A 58 4.64 1.37 -5.11
CA ARG A 58 4.69 0.26 -6.06
C ARG A 58 3.28 -0.10 -6.53
N TYR A 59 3.15 -0.57 -7.75
CA TYR A 59 1.88 -1.03 -8.30
C TYR A 59 1.83 -2.55 -8.30
N ILE A 60 0.70 -3.13 -7.90
CA ILE A 60 0.54 -4.59 -7.82
C ILE A 60 0.69 -5.29 -9.18
N SER A 61 0.44 -4.58 -10.29
CA SER A 61 0.72 -5.07 -11.66
C SER A 61 2.19 -5.45 -11.89
N SER A 62 3.12 -4.87 -11.14
CA SER A 62 4.55 -5.23 -11.20
C SER A 62 4.91 -6.40 -10.28
N HIS A 63 3.94 -6.96 -9.56
CA HIS A 63 4.12 -7.91 -8.46
C HIS A 63 3.12 -9.08 -8.52
N GLY A 64 2.84 -9.56 -9.73
CA GLY A 64 2.07 -10.79 -9.95
C GLY A 64 0.55 -10.61 -10.01
N TRP A 65 0.03 -9.38 -9.93
CA TRP A 65 -1.40 -9.15 -10.14
C TRP A 65 -1.83 -9.52 -11.56
N ASN A 66 -2.82 -10.40 -11.68
CA ASN A 66 -3.25 -10.98 -12.96
C ASN A 66 -4.34 -10.19 -13.69
N GLY A 67 -4.75 -9.01 -13.18
CA GLY A 67 -5.80 -8.20 -13.77
C GLY A 67 -7.23 -8.70 -13.51
N GLN A 68 -7.40 -9.81 -12.81
CA GLN A 68 -8.71 -10.42 -12.55
C GLN A 68 -9.22 -10.04 -11.16
N ASN A 69 -10.53 -9.84 -11.03
CA ASN A 69 -11.19 -9.52 -9.76
C ASN A 69 -11.44 -10.77 -8.88
N VAL A 70 -10.36 -11.52 -8.63
CA VAL A 70 -10.33 -12.72 -7.80
C VAL A 70 -9.29 -12.54 -6.69
N TRP A 71 -9.43 -13.30 -5.60
CA TRP A 71 -8.44 -13.31 -4.53
C TRP A 71 -7.10 -13.82 -5.03
N GLN A 72 -6.05 -13.05 -4.77
CA GLN A 72 -4.67 -13.41 -5.06
C GLN A 72 -3.75 -12.84 -3.99
N GLU A 73 -2.67 -13.56 -3.68
CA GLU A 73 -1.62 -13.03 -2.81
C GLU A 73 -0.64 -12.20 -3.64
N ILE A 74 -0.41 -10.97 -3.22
CA ILE A 74 0.62 -10.09 -3.78
C ILE A 74 1.82 -10.11 -2.85
N VAL A 75 3.00 -10.21 -3.45
CA VAL A 75 4.28 -10.23 -2.76
C VAL A 75 5.16 -9.12 -3.31
N ILE A 76 5.48 -8.13 -2.48
CA ILE A 76 6.35 -7.02 -2.85
C ILE A 76 7.65 -7.12 -2.05
N PRO A 77 8.78 -7.46 -2.69
CA PRO A 77 10.07 -7.52 -1.99
C PRO A 77 10.40 -6.19 -1.30
N ALA A 78 10.90 -6.23 -0.07
CA ALA A 78 11.21 -5.04 0.72
C ALA A 78 12.25 -4.14 0.02
N ALA A 79 13.18 -4.74 -0.73
CA ALA A 79 14.15 -4.03 -1.57
C ALA A 79 13.49 -3.13 -2.63
N ARG A 80 12.24 -3.40 -3.01
CA ARG A 80 11.49 -2.52 -3.90
C ARG A 80 11.12 -1.21 -3.20
N PHE A 81 11.16 -1.07 -1.88
CA PHE A 81 10.87 0.19 -1.21
C PHE A 81 12.12 1.05 -0.93
N SER A 82 13.21 0.84 -1.67
CA SER A 82 14.53 1.46 -1.44
C SER A 82 14.59 2.99 -1.47
N SER A 83 13.55 3.69 -1.94
CA SER A 83 13.48 5.16 -1.87
C SER A 83 13.01 5.68 -0.50
N ALA A 84 12.54 4.82 0.40
CA ALA A 84 12.21 5.11 1.79
C ALA A 84 13.29 4.53 2.72
N ASP A 85 13.57 5.20 3.83
CA ASP A 85 14.42 4.64 4.88
C ASP A 85 13.68 3.55 5.65
N MET A 86 13.91 2.29 5.26
CA MET A 86 13.28 1.10 5.85
C MET A 86 13.60 0.90 7.33
N ARG A 87 14.62 1.56 7.89
CA ARG A 87 14.91 1.52 9.34
C ARG A 87 13.99 2.44 10.14
N ARG A 88 13.27 3.32 9.46
CA ARG A 88 12.45 4.37 10.06
C ARG A 88 11.12 4.50 9.32
N ILE A 89 10.30 3.44 9.33
CA ILE A 89 8.98 3.45 8.66
C ILE A 89 7.87 3.91 9.60
N PHE A 90 7.16 4.97 9.19
CA PHE A 90 5.99 5.53 9.88
C PHE A 90 4.67 4.99 9.28
N GLY A 91 4.56 4.96 7.95
CA GLY A 91 3.45 4.36 7.23
C GLY A 91 3.84 2.95 6.78
N VAL A 92 3.39 1.93 7.51
CA VAL A 92 3.79 0.53 7.27
C VAL A 92 3.17 -0.04 6.01
N PHE A 93 2.04 0.50 5.57
CA PHE A 93 1.51 0.40 4.21
C PHE A 93 0.38 1.43 4.02
N LEU A 94 0.14 1.80 2.76
CA LEU A 94 -1.06 2.46 2.28
C LEU A 94 -1.44 1.83 0.94
N ILE A 95 -2.63 1.24 0.84
CA ILE A 95 -3.12 0.64 -0.40
C ILE A 95 -4.22 1.53 -0.96
N THR A 96 -4.03 2.00 -2.18
CA THR A 96 -4.89 2.99 -2.83
C THR A 96 -5.29 2.54 -4.22
N ALA A 97 -6.59 2.59 -4.51
CA ALA A 97 -7.12 2.56 -5.85
C ALA A 97 -7.20 3.99 -6.40
N GLU A 98 -6.63 4.21 -7.58
CA GLU A 98 -6.62 5.50 -8.28
C GLU A 98 -7.68 5.48 -9.40
N SER A 99 -8.90 5.07 -9.06
CA SER A 99 -10.01 4.89 -10.00
C SER A 99 -11.32 5.38 -9.37
N PRO A 100 -12.21 6.03 -10.15
CA PRO A 100 -13.58 6.29 -9.71
C PRO A 100 -14.34 5.00 -9.42
N ASP A 101 -15.30 5.07 -8.49
CA ASP A 101 -16.34 4.06 -8.24
C ASP A 101 -15.84 2.61 -8.13
N VAL A 102 -14.73 2.40 -7.39
CA VAL A 102 -14.12 1.09 -7.22
C VAL A 102 -14.25 0.57 -5.79
N VAL A 103 -14.56 -0.72 -5.67
CA VAL A 103 -14.48 -1.50 -4.43
C VAL A 103 -13.38 -2.52 -4.59
N PHE A 104 -12.51 -2.62 -3.60
CA PHE A 104 -11.50 -3.66 -3.50
C PHE A 104 -11.42 -4.17 -2.06
N TYR A 105 -10.92 -5.39 -1.91
CA TYR A 105 -10.76 -6.06 -0.64
C TYR A 105 -9.28 -6.38 -0.43
N VAL A 106 -8.81 -6.21 0.80
CA VAL A 106 -7.46 -6.54 1.22
C VAL A 106 -7.57 -7.37 2.50
N ASP A 107 -6.76 -8.43 2.59
CA ASP A 107 -6.71 -9.28 3.77
C ASP A 107 -5.26 -9.71 4.08
N ASN A 108 -5.01 -10.08 5.34
CA ASN A 108 -3.76 -10.67 5.83
C ASN A 108 -2.48 -9.89 5.41
N VAL A 109 -2.50 -8.57 5.63
CA VAL A 109 -1.36 -7.68 5.37
C VAL A 109 -0.27 -7.91 6.41
N ARG A 110 0.93 -8.27 5.98
CA ARG A 110 2.06 -8.60 6.87
C ARG A 110 3.40 -8.37 6.20
N TRP A 111 4.36 -7.93 7.00
CA TRP A 111 5.78 -7.98 6.65
C TRP A 111 6.32 -9.36 7.05
N VAL A 112 7.08 -10.01 6.15
CA VAL A 112 7.66 -11.35 6.32
C VAL A 112 9.17 -11.29 6.25
#